data_AF-C4QYL6-F1
#
_entry.id   AF-C4QYL6-F1
#
_cell.length_a   1.000
_cell.length_b   1.000
_cell.length_c   1.000
_cell.angle_alpha   90.00
_cell.angle_beta   90.00
_cell.angle_gamma   90.00
#
_symmetry.space_group_name_H-M   'P 1'
#
loop_
_entity.id
_entity.type
_entity.pdbx_description
1 polymer ?
#
loop_
_entity_poly.entity_id
_entity_poly.type
_entity_poly.pdbx_seq_one_letter_code
_entity_poly.pdbx_strand_id
1 'polypeptide(L)'
;MFRQGLGLVRRKSLSRTTSPALNRVAQYQLIRNVSTVKASHDEEQEILVAQRKVRPSSPHLTIYAPQLTWILSSFHRITGVGLAGGFYALTCGYAAANLLGYDFTSADIVGLYSQLPEYIKYSVKAIAAYPFVFHISNGLRHLVWDFGKELTIPGVYRTGYAVLASTALVATGLLFL
;
A
#
# COMPACT_ATOMS: atom_id res chain seq x y z
N MET A 1 8.91 -21.82 -23.89
CA MET A 1 9.83 -22.96 -24.14
C MET A 1 10.58 -23.25 -22.84
N PHE A 2 10.02 -24.11 -21.99
CA PHE A 2 10.70 -24.66 -20.81
C PHE A 2 10.14 -26.07 -20.59
N ARG A 3 10.89 -27.08 -21.04
CA ARG A 3 10.68 -28.50 -20.76
C ARG A 3 11.52 -28.84 -19.54
N GLN A 4 10.90 -29.25 -18.44
CA GLN A 4 11.58 -29.97 -17.37
C GLN A 4 11.05 -31.41 -17.33
N GLY A 5 12.00 -32.34 -17.33
CA GLY A 5 11.79 -33.77 -17.60
C GLY A 5 11.01 -34.49 -16.51
N LEU A 6 10.13 -35.38 -16.97
CA LEU A 6 9.51 -36.43 -16.16
C LEU A 6 10.62 -37.40 -15.69
N GLY A 7 10.98 -37.34 -14.42
CA GLY A 7 11.75 -38.39 -13.76
C GLY A 7 10.87 -39.61 -13.50
N LEU A 8 11.00 -40.63 -14.35
CA LEU A 8 10.36 -41.95 -14.18
C LEU A 8 10.98 -42.68 -12.98
N VAL A 9 10.34 -42.61 -11.82
CA VAL A 9 10.68 -43.47 -10.68
C VAL A 9 10.05 -44.85 -10.88
N ARG A 10 10.86 -45.83 -11.27
CA ARG A 10 10.48 -47.24 -11.36
C ARG A 10 10.24 -47.80 -9.95
N ARG A 11 8.99 -47.74 -9.47
CA ARG A 11 8.57 -48.47 -8.26
C ARG A 11 8.71 -49.98 -8.51
N LYS A 12 9.53 -50.65 -7.72
CA LYS A 12 9.48 -52.13 -7.60
C LYS A 12 8.06 -52.50 -7.14
N SER A 13 7.37 -53.31 -7.94
CA SER A 13 6.09 -53.90 -7.56
C SER A 13 6.34 -54.88 -6.41
N LEU A 14 6.22 -54.38 -5.19
CA LEU A 14 5.92 -55.22 -4.05
C LEU A 14 4.42 -55.43 -4.10
N SER A 15 3.98 -56.68 -4.31
CA SER A 15 2.58 -57.07 -4.20
C SER A 15 2.12 -56.86 -2.76
N ARG A 16 1.73 -55.63 -2.47
CA ARG A 16 1.14 -55.26 -1.20
C ARG A 16 -0.31 -55.70 -1.30
N THR A 17 -0.62 -56.85 -0.75
CA THR A 17 -2.00 -57.24 -0.40
C THR A 17 -2.48 -56.30 0.70
N THR A 18 -2.75 -55.05 0.35
CA THR A 18 -3.46 -54.10 1.22
C THR A 18 -4.92 -54.16 0.86
N SER A 19 -5.69 -54.79 1.74
CA SER A 19 -7.14 -54.68 1.73
C SER A 19 -7.56 -53.21 1.57
N PRO A 20 -8.38 -52.86 0.57
CA PRO A 20 -8.82 -51.48 0.31
C PRO A 20 -9.62 -50.88 1.49
N ALA A 21 -10.06 -51.72 2.44
CA ALA A 21 -10.70 -51.31 3.68
C ALA A 21 -9.76 -50.53 4.62
N LEU A 22 -8.46 -50.84 4.67
CA LEU A 22 -7.54 -50.21 5.64
C LEU A 22 -7.10 -48.80 5.23
N ASN A 23 -7.08 -48.48 3.94
CA ASN A 23 -6.75 -47.12 3.46
C ASN A 23 -7.92 -46.13 3.62
N ARG A 24 -9.16 -46.58 3.81
CA ARG A 24 -10.29 -45.70 4.14
C ARG A 24 -10.24 -45.17 5.56
N VAL A 25 -9.60 -45.90 6.47
CA VAL A 25 -9.47 -45.54 7.89
C VAL A 25 -8.35 -44.52 8.11
N ALA A 26 -7.26 -44.57 7.33
CA ALA A 26 -6.17 -43.57 7.45
C ALA A 26 -6.52 -42.19 6.85
N GLN A 27 -7.62 -42.09 6.10
CA GLN A 27 -8.21 -40.82 5.65
C GLN A 27 -9.28 -40.31 6.62
N TYR A 28 -9.15 -40.54 7.92
CA TYR A 28 -9.77 -39.66 8.92
C TYR A 28 -9.13 -38.27 8.80
N GLN A 29 -9.54 -37.53 7.77
CA GLN A 29 -10.24 -36.27 7.95
C GLN A 29 -9.92 -35.66 9.33
N LEU A 30 -8.75 -35.03 9.45
CA LEU A 30 -8.49 -34.04 10.49
C LEU A 30 -9.41 -32.84 10.20
N ILE A 31 -10.71 -33.03 10.39
CA ILE A 31 -11.68 -31.95 10.44
C ILE A 31 -11.34 -31.23 11.74
N ARG A 32 -10.49 -30.21 11.64
CA ARG A 32 -10.32 -29.27 12.73
C ARG A 32 -11.65 -28.57 12.90
N ASN A 33 -12.38 -28.91 13.96
CA ASN A 33 -13.51 -28.13 14.41
C ASN A 33 -12.95 -26.80 14.93
N VAL A 34 -12.91 -25.79 14.06
CA VAL A 34 -12.55 -24.43 14.44
C VAL A 34 -13.83 -23.76 14.92
N SER A 35 -13.97 -23.63 16.24
CA SER A 35 -15.04 -22.85 16.84
C SER A 35 -14.62 -21.39 16.91
N THR A 36 -15.43 -20.47 16.39
CA THR A 36 -15.23 -19.05 16.60
C THR A 36 -15.75 -18.68 17.98
N VAL A 37 -14.85 -18.31 18.89
CA VAL A 37 -15.21 -17.78 20.20
C VAL A 37 -15.26 -16.26 20.09
N LYS A 38 -16.28 -15.61 20.66
CA LYS A 38 -16.24 -14.16 20.85
C LYS A 38 -15.17 -13.87 21.89
N ALA A 39 -14.10 -13.19 21.47
CA ALA A 39 -13.06 -12.70 22.35
C ALA A 39 -13.17 -11.18 22.47
N SER A 40 -12.77 -10.63 23.61
CA SER A 40 -12.48 -9.22 23.78
C SER A 40 -11.18 -8.85 23.05
N HIS A 41 -10.97 -7.55 22.80
CA HIS A 41 -9.76 -7.08 22.13
C HIS A 41 -8.47 -7.46 22.87
N ASP A 42 -8.51 -7.41 24.20
CA ASP A 42 -7.36 -7.75 25.05
C ASP A 42 -7.04 -9.25 24.95
N GLU A 43 -8.05 -10.11 24.98
CA GLU A 43 -7.90 -11.56 24.78
C GLU A 43 -7.36 -11.89 23.37
N GLU A 44 -7.85 -11.21 22.32
CA GLU A 44 -7.31 -11.36 20.96
C GLU A 44 -5.82 -11.00 20.91
N GLN A 45 -5.42 -9.92 21.58
CA GLN A 45 -4.03 -9.49 21.62
C GLN A 45 -3.14 -10.47 22.38
N GLU A 46 -3.61 -11.00 23.51
CA GLU A 46 -2.91 -12.04 24.27
C GLU A 46 -2.66 -13.28 23.41
N ILE A 47 -3.68 -13.74 22.68
CA ILE A 47 -3.56 -14.88 21.75
C ILE A 47 -2.52 -14.58 20.66
N LEU A 48 -2.58 -13.40 20.04
CA LEU A 48 -1.64 -13.01 18.98
C LEU A 48 -0.19 -12.95 19.49
N VAL A 49 0.02 -12.37 20.69
CA VAL A 49 1.34 -12.31 21.34
C VAL A 49 1.84 -13.72 21.67
N ALA A 50 0.99 -14.57 22.22
CA ALA A 50 1.34 -15.96 22.52
C ALA A 50 1.75 -16.74 21.26
N GLN A 51 1.03 -16.55 20.15
CA GLN A 51 1.36 -17.21 18.87
C GLN A 51 2.69 -16.74 18.27
N ARG A 52 2.98 -15.43 18.32
CA ARG A 52 4.23 -14.86 17.78
C ARG A 52 5.49 -15.31 18.54
N LYS A 53 5.36 -15.75 19.80
CA LYS A 53 6.48 -16.32 20.57
C LYS A 53 6.93 -17.69 20.05
N VAL A 54 6.01 -18.46 19.50
CA VAL A 54 6.24 -19.87 19.13
C VAL A 54 6.22 -20.13 17.63
N ARG A 55 5.74 -19.18 16.83
CA ARG A 55 5.64 -19.30 15.37
C ARG A 55 6.14 -18.03 14.69
N PRO A 56 6.98 -18.14 13.65
CA PRO A 56 7.37 -16.99 12.85
C PRO A 56 6.18 -16.48 12.02
N SER A 57 6.14 -15.17 11.80
CA SER A 57 5.25 -14.57 10.81
C SER A 57 5.75 -14.94 9.41
N SER A 58 4.83 -15.39 8.54
CA SER A 58 5.18 -15.59 7.13
C SER A 58 5.59 -14.26 6.47
N PRO A 59 6.57 -14.26 5.55
CA PRO A 59 6.94 -13.05 4.83
C PRO A 59 5.75 -12.53 4.00
N HIS A 60 5.56 -11.22 3.95
CA HIS A 60 4.45 -10.59 3.25
C HIS A 60 4.94 -9.54 2.24
N LEU A 61 5.36 -8.36 2.68
CA LEU A 61 5.76 -7.27 1.78
C LEU A 61 7.02 -7.59 0.98
N THR A 62 7.92 -8.40 1.52
CA THR A 62 9.19 -8.75 0.88
C THR A 62 9.05 -9.76 -0.26
N ILE A 63 7.94 -10.49 -0.33
CA ILE A 63 7.71 -11.54 -1.34
C ILE A 63 6.49 -11.28 -2.22
N TYR A 64 5.62 -10.35 -1.84
CA TYR A 64 4.39 -10.08 -2.59
C TYR A 64 4.69 -9.34 -3.89
N ALA A 65 4.13 -9.82 -5.00
CA ALA A 65 4.34 -9.20 -6.30
C ALA A 65 3.83 -7.74 -6.29
N PRO A 66 4.63 -6.76 -6.75
CA PRO A 66 4.19 -5.39 -6.90
C PRO A 66 3.00 -5.30 -7.87
N GLN A 67 1.90 -4.69 -7.42
CA GLN A 67 0.67 -4.53 -8.18
C GLN A 67 0.20 -3.09 -8.08
N LEU A 68 -0.42 -2.59 -9.16
CA LEU A 68 -0.94 -1.22 -9.22
C LEU A 68 -1.86 -0.88 -8.03
N THR A 69 -2.63 -1.86 -7.56
CA THR A 69 -3.60 -1.72 -6.46
C THR A 69 -2.96 -1.25 -5.15
N TRP A 70 -2.05 -2.05 -4.58
CA TRP A 70 -1.45 -1.75 -3.27
C TRP A 70 -0.38 -0.66 -3.37
N ILE A 71 0.28 -0.50 -4.54
CA ILE A 71 1.23 0.58 -4.78
C ILE A 71 0.51 1.94 -4.74
N LEU A 72 -0.58 2.12 -5.50
CA LEU A 72 -1.34 3.38 -5.48
C LEU A 72 -1.94 3.65 -4.09
N SER A 73 -2.41 2.61 -3.40
CA SER A 73 -2.88 2.75 -2.00
C SER A 73 -1.76 3.24 -1.07
N SER A 74 -0.55 2.71 -1.22
CA SER A 74 0.61 3.14 -0.41
C SER A 74 1.00 4.57 -0.72
N PHE A 75 1.07 4.94 -2.01
CA PHE A 75 1.33 6.32 -2.40
C PHE A 75 0.25 7.26 -1.88
N HIS A 76 -1.03 6.88 -1.85
CA HIS A 76 -2.09 7.74 -1.33
C HIS A 76 -1.89 8.08 0.15
N ARG A 77 -1.43 7.09 0.94
CA ARG A 77 -1.04 7.31 2.34
C ARG A 77 0.18 8.22 2.45
N ILE A 78 1.25 7.93 1.69
CA ILE A 78 2.51 8.69 1.73
C ILE A 78 2.27 10.14 1.33
N THR A 79 1.56 10.39 0.23
CA THR A 79 1.24 11.75 -0.20
C THR A 79 0.31 12.45 0.78
N GLY A 80 -0.66 11.74 1.37
CA GLY A 80 -1.54 12.31 2.39
C GLY A 80 -0.77 12.79 3.63
N VAL A 81 0.12 11.94 4.15
CA VAL A 81 1.00 12.30 5.28
C VAL A 81 1.96 13.43 4.90
N GLY A 82 2.57 13.37 3.71
CA GLY A 82 3.49 14.42 3.24
C GLY A 82 2.81 15.78 3.09
N LEU A 83 1.61 15.82 2.50
CA LEU A 83 0.83 17.05 2.34
C LEU A 83 0.36 17.61 3.68
N ALA A 84 -0.16 16.76 4.57
CA ALA A 84 -0.55 17.17 5.91
C ALA A 84 0.66 17.70 6.70
N GLY A 85 1.79 17.00 6.64
CA GLY A 85 3.05 17.44 7.26
C GLY A 85 3.52 18.80 6.74
N GLY A 86 3.49 19.01 5.42
CA GLY A 86 3.82 20.31 4.82
C GLY A 86 2.87 21.43 5.25
N PHE A 87 1.56 21.16 5.28
CA PHE A 87 0.55 22.11 5.75
C PHE A 87 0.77 22.51 7.22
N TYR A 88 0.96 21.53 8.11
CA TYR A 88 1.20 21.80 9.52
C TYR A 88 2.55 22.48 9.76
N ALA A 89 3.62 22.07 9.06
CA ALA A 89 4.91 22.72 9.19
C ALA A 89 4.86 24.20 8.82
N LEU A 90 4.16 24.55 7.73
CA LEU A 90 3.97 25.95 7.33
C LEU A 90 3.09 26.70 8.34
N THR A 91 1.88 26.21 8.62
CA THR A 91 0.92 26.93 9.47
C THR A 91 1.39 27.07 10.92
N CYS A 92 1.89 25.99 11.52
CA CYS A 92 2.48 26.04 12.86
C CYS A 92 3.79 26.83 12.87
N GLY A 93 4.59 26.78 11.81
CA GLY A 93 5.81 27.57 11.68
C GLY A 93 5.54 29.08 11.70
N TYR A 94 4.55 29.55 10.92
CA TYR A 94 4.10 30.94 10.95
C TYR A 94 3.57 31.35 12.32
N ALA A 95 2.74 30.51 12.94
CA ALA A 95 2.21 30.79 14.28
C ALA A 95 3.34 30.88 15.32
N ALA A 96 4.29 29.94 15.28
CA ALA A 96 5.44 29.92 16.19
C ALA A 96 6.36 31.13 15.98
N ALA A 97 6.65 31.50 14.73
CA ALA A 97 7.45 32.69 14.41
C ALA A 97 6.83 33.95 15.02
N ASN A 98 5.52 34.13 14.85
CA ASN A 98 4.80 35.27 15.43
C ASN A 98 4.84 35.27 16.97
N LEU A 99 4.59 34.13 17.61
CA LEU A 99 4.61 34.00 19.09
C LEU A 99 6.00 34.23 19.70
N LEU A 100 7.06 33.87 18.97
CA LEU A 100 8.44 34.03 19.41
C LEU A 100 9.04 35.40 19.02
N GLY A 101 8.26 36.27 18.36
CA GLY A 101 8.68 37.61 17.96
C GLY A 101 9.60 37.64 16.72
N TYR A 102 9.64 36.57 15.93
CA TYR A 102 10.32 36.56 14.63
C TYR A 102 9.41 37.13 13.55
N ASP A 103 9.88 38.16 12.84
CA ASP A 103 9.20 38.69 11.65
C ASP A 103 9.48 37.77 10.46
N PHE A 104 8.64 36.75 10.29
CA PHE A 104 8.68 35.81 9.17
C PHE A 104 7.39 35.94 8.37
N THR A 105 7.53 36.46 7.15
CA THR A 105 6.41 36.78 6.27
C THR A 105 6.46 35.94 5.00
N SER A 106 5.37 35.97 4.23
CA SER A 106 5.34 35.35 2.91
C SER A 106 6.34 36.00 1.94
N ALA A 107 6.71 37.26 2.13
CA ALA A 107 7.70 37.95 1.31
C ALA A 107 9.09 37.32 1.46
N ASP A 108 9.44 36.83 2.65
CA ASP A 108 10.71 36.15 2.91
C ASP A 108 10.79 34.82 2.17
N ILE A 109 9.68 34.05 2.15
CA ILE A 109 9.61 32.80 1.38
C ILE A 109 9.73 33.08 -0.12
N VAL A 110 9.03 34.08 -0.63
CA VAL A 110 9.12 34.47 -2.04
C VAL A 110 10.53 34.95 -2.39
N GLY A 111 11.15 35.73 -1.50
CA GLY A 111 12.53 36.20 -1.63
C GLY A 111 13.52 35.05 -1.73
N LEU A 112 13.45 34.08 -0.80
CA LEU A 112 14.29 32.88 -0.83
C LEU A 112 14.05 32.07 -2.10
N TYR A 113 12.80 31.84 -2.48
CA TYR A 113 12.45 31.09 -3.69
C TYR A 113 12.97 31.78 -4.96
N SER A 114 12.91 33.11 -5.04
CA SER A 114 13.34 33.88 -6.20
C SER A 114 14.84 33.73 -6.50
N GLN A 115 15.66 33.53 -5.46
CA GLN A 115 17.11 33.39 -5.53
C GLN A 115 17.56 31.97 -5.92
N LEU A 116 16.66 30.99 -5.93
CA LEU A 116 17.01 29.61 -6.26
C LEU A 116 17.35 29.46 -7.75
N PRO A 117 18.31 28.59 -8.10
CA PRO A 117 18.52 28.14 -9.47
C PRO A 117 17.24 27.57 -10.09
N GLU A 118 17.08 27.75 -11.40
CA GLU A 118 15.84 27.39 -12.11
C GLU A 118 15.44 25.92 -11.95
N TYR A 119 16.42 25.00 -12.00
CA TYR A 119 16.16 23.58 -11.81
C TYR A 119 15.66 23.25 -10.39
N ILE A 120 16.10 23.99 -9.37
CA ILE A 120 15.62 23.83 -7.99
C ILE A 120 14.19 24.35 -7.88
N LYS A 121 13.87 25.49 -8.50
CA LYS A 121 12.51 26.04 -8.56
C LYS A 121 11.52 25.00 -9.11
N TYR A 122 11.83 24.41 -10.27
CA TYR A 122 11.01 23.34 -10.84
C TYR A 122 10.91 22.11 -9.94
N SER A 123 11.99 21.74 -9.26
CA SER A 123 11.98 20.61 -8.32
C SER A 123 11.07 20.86 -7.12
N VAL A 124 11.12 22.06 -6.53
CA VAL A 124 10.24 22.47 -5.43
C VAL A 124 8.77 22.47 -5.88
N LYS A 125 8.48 23.02 -7.07
CA LYS A 125 7.13 22.97 -7.67
C LYS A 125 6.68 21.53 -7.88
N ALA A 126 7.55 20.64 -8.35
CA ALA A 126 7.22 19.23 -8.57
C ALA A 126 6.92 18.49 -7.26
N ILE A 127 7.72 18.71 -6.21
CA ILE A 127 7.51 18.12 -4.89
C ILE A 127 6.18 18.58 -4.28
N ALA A 128 5.69 19.78 -4.60
CA ALA A 128 4.35 20.21 -4.20
C ALA A 128 3.25 19.66 -5.13
N ALA A 129 3.40 19.80 -6.44
CA ALA A 129 2.35 19.57 -7.43
C ALA A 129 1.99 18.08 -7.61
N TYR A 130 2.99 17.21 -7.78
CA TYR A 130 2.76 15.78 -8.03
C TYR A 130 2.01 15.08 -6.89
N PRO A 131 2.46 15.16 -5.62
CA PRO A 131 1.73 14.51 -4.54
C PRO A 131 0.34 15.12 -4.34
N PHE A 132 0.17 16.43 -4.53
CA PHE A 132 -1.14 17.10 -4.42
C PHE A 132 -2.15 16.56 -5.45
N VAL A 133 -1.79 16.61 -6.74
CA VAL A 133 -2.67 16.14 -7.82
C VAL A 133 -2.94 14.65 -7.71
N PHE A 134 -1.91 13.85 -7.39
CA PHE A 134 -2.07 12.42 -7.18
C PHE A 134 -3.02 12.13 -6.01
N HIS A 135 -2.82 12.79 -4.86
CA HIS A 135 -3.62 12.54 -3.66
C HIS A 135 -5.09 12.85 -3.89
N ILE A 136 -5.39 13.99 -4.52
CA ILE A 136 -6.77 14.37 -4.87
C ILE A 136 -7.36 13.41 -5.89
N SER A 137 -6.66 13.14 -7.00
CA SER A 137 -7.16 12.25 -8.06
C SER A 137 -7.43 10.84 -7.53
N ASN A 138 -6.51 10.29 -6.72
CA ASN A 138 -6.69 8.98 -6.11
C ASN A 138 -7.75 9.02 -4.99
N GLY A 139 -7.90 10.14 -4.28
CA GLY A 139 -8.99 10.35 -3.32
C GLY A 139 -10.36 10.30 -3.98
N LEU A 140 -10.55 10.97 -5.13
CA LEU A 140 -11.78 10.84 -5.93
C LEU A 140 -12.03 9.39 -6.34
N ARG A 141 -10.99 8.66 -6.76
CA ARG A 141 -11.10 7.22 -7.07
C ARG A 141 -11.57 6.41 -5.85
N HIS A 142 -11.05 6.69 -4.65
CA HIS A 142 -11.52 6.05 -3.42
C HIS A 142 -12.99 6.38 -3.12
N LEU A 143 -13.41 7.64 -3.26
CA LEU A 143 -14.82 8.01 -3.09
C LEU A 143 -15.73 7.28 -4.10
N VAL A 144 -15.29 7.13 -5.35
CA VAL A 144 -16.03 6.32 -6.35
C VAL A 144 -16.18 4.87 -5.90
N TRP A 145 -15.15 4.28 -5.29
CA TRP A 145 -15.20 2.94 -4.72
C TRP A 145 -16.12 2.84 -3.51
N ASP A 146 -16.17 3.87 -2.66
CA ASP A 146 -17.07 3.94 -1.51
C ASP A 146 -18.54 3.97 -1.94
N PHE A 147 -18.84 4.47 -3.14
CA PHE A 147 -20.16 4.34 -3.79
C PHE A 147 -20.42 2.97 -4.45
N GLY A 148 -19.53 2.00 -4.27
CA GLY A 148 -19.66 0.66 -4.85
C GLY A 148 -19.36 0.57 -6.35
N LYS A 149 -18.71 1.57 -6.95
CA LYS A 149 -18.40 1.62 -8.39
C LYS A 149 -16.95 1.21 -8.69
N GLU A 150 -16.68 0.74 -9.91
CA GLU A 150 -15.33 0.37 -10.38
C GLU A 150 -14.57 -0.69 -9.55
N LEU A 151 -15.30 -1.55 -8.80
CA LEU A 151 -14.72 -2.57 -7.92
C LEU A 151 -14.32 -3.89 -8.65
N THR A 152 -14.51 -3.98 -9.96
CA THR A 152 -14.03 -5.11 -10.75
C THR A 152 -12.53 -4.95 -11.05
N ILE A 153 -11.79 -6.04 -11.26
CA ILE A 153 -10.36 -5.97 -11.60
C ILE A 153 -10.09 -5.01 -12.79
N PRO A 154 -10.82 -5.09 -13.92
CA PRO A 154 -10.64 -4.12 -14.99
C PRO A 154 -10.94 -2.67 -14.57
N GLY A 155 -11.99 -2.44 -13.77
CA GLY A 155 -12.36 -1.11 -13.29
C GLY A 155 -11.30 -0.50 -12.35
N VAL A 156 -10.77 -1.31 -11.44
CA VAL A 156 -9.69 -0.91 -10.53
C VAL A 156 -8.42 -0.50 -11.28
N TYR A 157 -8.05 -1.23 -12.35
CA TYR A 157 -6.90 -0.87 -13.18
C TYR A 157 -7.17 0.33 -14.07
N ARG A 158 -8.36 0.43 -14.68
CA ARG A 158 -8.78 1.59 -15.50
C ARG A 158 -8.71 2.88 -14.70
N THR A 159 -9.33 2.91 -13.51
CA THR A 159 -9.29 4.06 -12.62
C THR A 159 -7.88 4.34 -12.11
N GLY A 160 -7.06 3.32 -11.88
CA GLY A 160 -5.65 3.47 -11.51
C GLY A 160 -4.83 4.18 -12.60
N TYR A 161 -4.96 3.78 -13.86
CA TYR A 161 -4.28 4.45 -14.98
C TYR A 161 -4.83 5.86 -15.21
N ALA A 162 -6.13 6.09 -15.02
CA ALA A 162 -6.73 7.43 -15.09
C ALA A 162 -6.10 8.39 -14.06
N VAL A 163 -5.88 7.93 -12.83
CA VAL A 163 -5.18 8.69 -11.77
C VAL A 163 -3.73 8.99 -12.17
N LEU A 164 -3.01 8.02 -12.74
CA LEU A 164 -1.63 8.25 -13.19
C LEU A 164 -1.56 9.27 -14.34
N ALA A 165 -2.48 9.18 -15.30
CA ALA A 165 -2.57 10.13 -16.40
C ALA A 165 -2.94 11.53 -15.93
N SER A 166 -3.93 11.67 -15.04
CA SER A 166 -4.30 12.98 -14.46
C SER A 166 -3.13 13.58 -13.68
N THR A 167 -2.43 12.76 -12.89
CA THR A 167 -1.22 13.18 -12.15
C THR A 167 -0.16 13.68 -13.13
N ALA A 168 0.18 12.91 -14.16
CA ALA A 168 1.21 13.29 -15.12
C ALA A 168 0.87 14.60 -15.84
N LEU A 169 -0.36 14.76 -16.32
CA LEU A 169 -0.75 15.93 -17.12
C LEU A 169 -0.95 17.19 -16.26
N VAL A 170 -1.76 17.09 -15.21
CA VAL A 170 -2.14 18.25 -14.40
C VAL A 170 -0.98 18.72 -13.53
N ALA A 171 -0.23 17.81 -12.91
CA ALA A 171 0.94 18.21 -12.11
C ALA A 171 1.98 18.90 -12.99
N THR A 172 2.30 18.34 -14.17
CA THR A 172 3.22 18.98 -15.12
C THR A 172 2.72 20.36 -15.53
N GLY A 173 1.41 20.53 -15.78
CA GLY A 173 0.83 21.86 -16.05
C GLY A 173 1.10 22.86 -14.92
N LEU A 174 0.95 22.44 -13.66
CA LEU A 174 1.23 23.28 -12.48
C LEU A 174 2.72 23.68 -12.35
N LEU A 175 3.65 22.96 -12.98
CA LEU A 175 5.06 23.36 -12.97
C LEU A 175 5.31 24.63 -13.82
N PHE A 176 4.44 24.94 -14.78
CA PHE A 176 4.61 26.06 -15.71
C PHE A 176 3.68 27.25 -15.44
N LEU A 177 2.72 27.10 -14.53
CA LEU A 177 1.90 28.19 -13.98
C LEU A 177 2.65 28.92 -12.86
#